data_AF-A0A9Q3Q7C1-F1
#
_entry.id   AF-A0A9Q3Q7C1-F1
#
_cell.length_a   1.000
_cell.length_b   1.000
_cell.length_c   1.000
_cell.angle_alpha   90.00
_cell.angle_beta   90.00
_cell.angle_gamma   90.00
#
_symmetry.space_group_name_H-M   'P 1'
#
loop_
_entity.id
_entity.type
_entity.pdbx_description
1 polymer ?
#
loop_
_entity_poly.entity_id
_entity_poly.type
_entity_poly.pdbx_seq_one_letter_code
_entity_poly.pdbx_strand_id
1 'polypeptide(L)'
;MPKQISVVSSVKDTYRDEFVSNQLVEAQINPSLSPKMRNELIDVLYTYNNLFASDNEPLGAIKGHVVDITLNIDRPYLPVVRRPAYPASPRAL
;
A
#
# COMPACT_ATOMS: atom_id res chain seq x y z
N MET A 1 31.84 26.29 33.96
CA MET A 1 31.77 24.99 33.26
C MET A 1 30.36 24.81 32.76
N PRO A 2 30.07 24.92 31.44
CA PRO A 2 28.72 24.69 30.95
C PRO A 2 28.36 23.20 31.07
N LYS A 3 27.20 22.91 31.66
CA LYS A 3 26.62 21.56 31.76
C LYS A 3 26.26 21.05 30.37
N GLN A 4 26.83 19.92 29.95
CA GLN A 4 26.39 19.20 28.76
C GLN A 4 25.03 18.53 29.02
N ILE A 5 24.09 18.74 28.10
CA ILE A 5 22.70 18.32 28.20
C ILE A 5 22.57 16.92 27.56
N SER A 6 22.31 15.89 28.37
CA SER A 6 22.08 14.50 27.96
C SER A 6 20.66 14.21 27.45
N VAL A 7 19.79 15.22 27.40
CA VAL A 7 18.36 15.05 27.08
C VAL A 7 18.11 14.71 25.61
N VAL A 8 19.06 15.02 24.72
CA VAL A 8 18.88 14.91 23.25
C VAL A 8 18.80 13.46 22.76
N SER A 9 19.40 12.49 23.47
CA SER A 9 19.28 11.07 23.08
C SER A 9 17.88 10.51 23.37
N SER A 10 17.34 10.82 24.56
CA SER A 10 16.06 10.24 25.02
C SER A 10 14.86 10.62 24.15
N VAL A 11 14.91 11.74 23.43
CA VAL A 11 13.81 12.22 22.58
C VAL A 11 13.81 11.53 21.22
N LYS A 12 14.99 11.16 20.70
CA LYS A 12 15.11 10.47 19.40
C LYS A 12 14.56 9.05 19.45
N ASP A 13 14.75 8.39 20.59
CA ASP A 13 14.29 7.03 20.82
C ASP A 13 12.75 6.97 20.82
N THR A 14 12.07 7.98 21.37
CA THR A 14 10.60 8.05 21.40
C THR A 14 9.97 8.09 20.00
N TYR A 15 10.49 8.94 19.10
CA TYR A 15 9.95 9.04 17.73
C TYR A 15 10.22 7.78 16.90
N ARG A 16 11.34 7.11 17.16
CA ARG A 16 11.69 5.84 16.52
C ARG A 16 10.71 4.76 16.95
N ASP A 17 10.35 4.71 18.23
CA ASP A 17 9.40 3.72 18.75
C ASP A 17 7.98 3.96 18.21
N GLU A 18 7.55 5.23 18.10
CA GLU A 18 6.31 5.61 17.43
C GLU A 18 6.29 5.21 15.95
N PHE A 19 7.42 5.37 15.24
CA PHE A 19 7.54 4.92 13.85
C PHE A 19 7.39 3.39 13.75
N VAL A 20 8.01 2.64 14.65
CA VAL A 20 7.90 1.17 14.68
C VAL A 20 6.46 0.74 14.97
N SER A 21 5.78 1.38 15.93
CA SER A 21 4.40 1.02 16.31
C SER A 21 3.36 1.42 15.27
N ASN A 22 3.61 2.48 14.49
CA ASN A 22 2.61 3.00 13.56
C ASN A 22 2.82 2.49 12.12
N GLN A 23 4.07 2.37 11.67
CA GLN A 23 4.36 2.03 10.27
C GLN A 23 4.90 0.62 10.06
N LEU A 24 5.60 0.04 11.05
CA LEU A 24 6.23 -1.27 10.90
C LEU A 24 5.44 -2.42 11.56
N VAL A 25 4.26 -2.16 12.12
CA VAL A 25 3.42 -3.21 12.74
C VAL A 25 2.95 -4.23 11.71
N GLU A 26 2.57 -3.78 10.53
CA GLU A 26 2.13 -4.66 9.43
C GLU A 26 3.30 -5.18 8.58
N ALA A 27 4.52 -4.68 8.82
CA ALA A 27 5.69 -5.04 8.03
C ALA A 27 6.14 -6.48 8.33
N GLN A 28 6.06 -7.34 7.33
CA GLN A 28 6.57 -8.71 7.41
C GLN A 28 8.10 -8.73 7.19
N ILE A 29 8.85 -8.41 8.24
CA ILE A 29 10.31 -8.54 8.23
C ILE A 29 10.67 -10.03 8.35
N ASN A 30 11.62 -10.48 7.54
CA ASN A 30 12.07 -11.88 7.52
C ASN A 30 12.47 -12.36 8.95
N PRO A 31 11.85 -13.45 9.47
CA PRO A 31 12.14 -13.95 10.82
C PRO A 31 13.54 -14.58 10.95
N SER A 32 14.20 -14.93 9.83
CA SER A 32 15.57 -15.46 9.83
C SER A 32 16.64 -14.39 10.07
N LEU A 33 16.26 -13.11 10.15
CA LEU A 33 17.19 -12.01 10.36
C LEU A 33 17.69 -11.97 11.81
N SER A 34 18.98 -11.73 12.01
CA SER A 34 19.52 -11.55 13.37
C SER A 34 18.94 -10.29 14.03
N PRO A 35 18.81 -10.25 15.37
CA PRO A 35 18.24 -9.09 16.06
C PRO A 35 19.05 -7.81 15.85
N LYS A 36 20.38 -7.94 15.65
CA LYS A 36 21.25 -6.80 15.32
C LYS A 36 20.93 -6.22 13.94
N MET A 37 20.87 -7.09 12.93
CA MET A 37 20.52 -6.68 11.56
C MET A 37 19.11 -6.11 11.49
N ARG A 38 18.18 -6.62 12.31
CA ARG A 38 16.82 -6.09 12.37
C ARG A 38 16.81 -4.66 12.90
N ASN A 39 17.58 -4.38 13.94
CA ASN A 39 17.70 -3.02 14.46
C ASN A 39 18.37 -2.08 13.46
N GLU A 40 19.46 -2.52 12.81
CA GLU A 40 20.13 -1.74 11.76
C GLU A 40 19.17 -1.43 10.59
N LEU A 41 18.35 -2.41 10.18
CA LEU A 41 17.33 -2.20 9.16
C LEU A 41 16.31 -1.14 9.57
N ILE A 42 15.80 -1.22 10.81
CA ILE A 42 14.84 -0.23 11.34
C ILE A 42 15.47 1.16 11.37
N ASP A 43 16.76 1.26 11.74
CA ASP A 43 17.48 2.53 11.79
C ASP A 43 17.64 3.14 10.39
N VAL A 44 17.93 2.32 9.38
CA VAL A 44 18.00 2.76 7.97
C VAL A 44 16.63 3.23 7.49
N LEU A 45 15.57 2.46 7.74
CA LEU A 45 14.21 2.81 7.31
C LEU A 45 13.72 4.10 7.97
N TYR A 46 14.03 4.30 9.26
CA TYR A 46 13.70 5.53 9.96
C TYR A 46 14.49 6.73 9.42
N THR A 47 15.80 6.57 9.22
CA THR A 47 16.69 7.64 8.73
C THR A 47 16.29 8.13 7.34
N TYR A 48 15.87 7.21 6.47
CA TYR A 48 15.52 7.50 5.08
C TYR A 48 14.01 7.48 4.82
N ASN A 49 13.19 7.61 5.86
CA ASN A 49 11.73 7.52 5.75
C ASN A 49 11.16 8.42 4.64
N ASN A 50 11.63 9.67 4.55
CA ASN A 50 11.19 10.65 3.55
C ASN A 50 11.53 10.28 2.09
N LEU A 51 12.36 9.25 1.85
CA LEU A 51 12.63 8.72 0.51
C LEU A 51 11.65 7.62 0.11
N PHE A 52 11.01 6.98 1.08
CA PHE A 52 10.12 5.84 0.90
C PHE A 52 8.65 6.17 1.16
N ALA A 53 8.38 7.27 1.88
CA ALA A 53 7.07 7.78 2.21
C ALA A 53 6.94 9.25 1.78
N SER A 54 5.75 9.64 1.36
CA SER A 54 5.37 11.03 1.06
C SER A 54 4.42 11.53 2.15
N ASP A 55 4.21 12.84 2.29
CA ASP A 55 3.34 13.43 3.34
C ASP A 55 1.92 12.83 3.37
N ASN A 56 1.45 12.29 2.24
CA ASN A 56 0.13 11.67 2.11
C ASN A 56 0.15 10.13 2.08
N GLU A 57 1.30 9.50 1.89
CA GLU A 57 1.38 8.05 1.64
C GLU A 57 2.43 7.39 2.54
N PRO A 58 2.03 6.40 3.36
CA PRO A 58 2.94 5.74 4.29
C PRO A 58 3.99 4.87 3.57
N LEU A 59 4.99 4.44 4.34
CA LEU A 59 6.07 3.56 3.89
C LEU A 59 5.49 2.30 3.23
N GLY A 60 5.59 2.21 1.89
CA GLY A 60 5.01 1.11 1.10
C GLY A 60 4.28 1.55 -0.16
N ALA A 61 3.89 2.83 -0.27
CA ALA A 61 3.38 3.41 -1.51
C ALA A 61 4.52 3.73 -2.50
N ILE A 62 5.25 2.69 -2.91
CA ILE A 62 6.31 2.84 -3.90
C ILE A 62 5.66 3.25 -5.22
N LYS A 63 6.01 4.44 -5.73
CA LYS A 63 5.59 4.91 -7.06
C LYS A 63 5.84 3.82 -8.10
N GLY A 64 4.77 3.33 -8.74
CA GLY A 64 4.82 2.27 -9.75
C GLY A 64 4.40 0.86 -9.26
N HIS A 65 4.06 0.70 -7.97
CA HIS A 65 3.49 -0.55 -7.43
C HIS A 65 1.99 -0.45 -7.07
N VAL A 66 1.30 0.53 -7.64
CA VAL A 66 -0.15 0.67 -7.50
C VAL A 66 -0.81 -0.37 -8.40
N VAL A 67 -1.49 -1.35 -7.81
CA VAL A 67 -2.27 -2.34 -8.54
C VAL A 67 -3.71 -1.84 -8.62
N ASP A 68 -4.15 -1.44 -9.81
CA ASP A 68 -5.55 -1.10 -10.07
C ASP A 68 -6.33 -2.40 -10.34
N ILE A 69 -6.96 -2.94 -9.28
CA ILE A 69 -7.78 -4.16 -9.36
C ILE A 69 -9.22 -3.77 -9.68
N THR A 70 -9.55 -3.77 -10.96
CA THR A 70 -10.93 -3.59 -11.42
C THR A 70 -11.65 -4.94 -11.49
N LEU A 71 -12.70 -5.09 -10.68
CA LEU A 71 -13.53 -6.29 -10.67
C LEU A 71 -14.50 -6.22 -11.85
N ASN A 72 -14.13 -6.81 -12.99
CA ASN A 72 -14.99 -6.86 -14.18
C ASN A 72 -16.23 -7.72 -13.90
N ILE A 73 -17.33 -7.07 -13.52
CA ILE A 73 -18.67 -7.66 -13.47
C ILE A 73 -19.42 -7.54 -14.80
N ASP A 74 -18.74 -7.13 -15.86
CA ASP A 74 -19.33 -7.12 -17.19
C ASP A 74 -19.68 -8.55 -17.58
N ARG A 75 -20.98 -8.83 -17.64
CA ARG A 75 -21.49 -10.05 -18.25
C ARG A 75 -20.95 -10.03 -19.68
N PRO A 76 -20.38 -11.14 -20.21
CA PRO A 76 -20.14 -11.20 -21.64
C PRO A 76 -21.50 -11.03 -22.29
N TYR A 77 -21.78 -9.84 -22.84
CA TYR A 77 -23.02 -9.60 -23.57
C TYR A 77 -23.06 -10.67 -24.66
N LEU A 78 -24.10 -11.51 -24.64
CA LEU A 78 -24.35 -12.38 -25.79
C LEU A 78 -24.48 -11.44 -27.00
N PRO A 79 -23.82 -11.75 -28.14
CA PRO A 79 -24.02 -11.03 -29.37
C PRO A 79 -25.52 -10.90 -29.61
N VAL A 80 -26.02 -9.68 -29.83
CA VAL A 80 -27.45 -9.42 -29.99
C VAL A 80 -28.00 -10.33 -31.09
N VAL A 81 -28.71 -11.39 -30.71
CA VAL A 81 -29.39 -12.28 -31.65
C VAL A 81 -30.56 -11.48 -32.19
N ARG A 82 -30.36 -10.86 -33.36
CA ARG A 82 -31.45 -10.22 -34.10
C ARG A 82 -32.44 -11.32 -34.46
N ARG A 83 -33.60 -11.32 -33.81
CA ARG A 83 -34.71 -12.15 -34.25
C ARG A 83 -35.07 -11.67 -35.67
N PRO A 84 -35.25 -12.56 -36.67
CA PRO A 84 -35.82 -12.15 -37.93
C PRO A 84 -37.17 -11.48 -37.67
N ALA A 85 -37.56 -10.53 -38.53
CA ALA A 85 -38.88 -9.92 -38.45
C ALA A 85 -39.92 -11.04 -38.36
N TYR A 86 -40.76 -11.00 -37.33
CA TYR A 86 -41.85 -11.97 -37.20
C TYR A 86 -42.63 -11.93 -38.52
N PRO A 87 -42.87 -13.08 -39.19
CA PRO A 87 -43.59 -13.06 -40.45
C PRO A 87 -44.91 -12.35 -40.24
N ALA A 88 -45.22 -11.39 -41.12
CA ALA A 88 -46.46 -10.63 -41.04
C ALA A 88 -47.63 -11.61 -40.94
N SER A 89 -48.52 -11.38 -39.99
CA SER A 89 -49.72 -12.20 -39.79
C SER A 89 -50.45 -12.37 -41.14
N PRO A 90 -50.95 -13.58 -41.50
CA PRO A 90 -51.55 -13.83 -42.81
C PRO A 90 -52.89 -13.12 -43.05
N ARG A 91 -53.29 -12.16 -42.20
CA ARG A 91 -54.46 -11.31 -42.43
C ARG A 91 -54.16 -10.24 -43.48
N ALA A 92 -53.90 -10.69 -44.69
CA ALA A 92 -54.12 -9.95 -45.90
C ALA A 92 -54.73 -10.93 -46.91
N LEU A 93 -56.02 -11.17 -46.76
CA LEU A 93 -57.03 -11.43 -47.79
C LEU A 93 -58.40 -11.56 -47.09
#